data_AF-A0A0J7Y4W1-F1
#
_entry.id   AF-A0A0J7Y4W1-F1
#
_cell.length_a   1.000
_cell.length_b   1.000
_cell.length_c   1.000
_cell.angle_alpha   90.00
_cell.angle_beta   90.00
_cell.angle_gamma   90.00
#
_symmetry.space_group_name_H-M   'P 1'
#
loop_
_entity.id
_entity.type
_entity.pdbx_description
1 polymer ?
#
loop_
_entity_poly.entity_id
_entity_poly.type
_entity_poly.pdbx_seq_one_letter_code
_entity_poly.pdbx_strand_id
1 'polypeptide(L)'
;MTDLLDIAARLDACWLDIVASDGETPTLSHCGNLMSEASRALRELAVPKPIGAAPDDDRWILGYDPAATVGPPWLLVARCDGGWHDEAFYDANPTMWAPLPDPQPEPTGWRKAEGTIQIIKAWSKDIPWLTHLVEVVKPDGSVDNNREPDMATSIEDARRRAAAWAVKLSLPVVEVDDKNVVPFQRKEPTP
;
A
#
# COMPACT_ATOMS: atom_id res chain seq x y z
N MET A 1 -6.75 2.65 18.24
CA MET A 1 -7.91 2.92 17.38
C MET A 1 -9.13 2.91 18.29
N THR A 2 -10.02 3.90 18.22
CA THR A 2 -11.14 3.99 19.16
C THR A 2 -12.20 2.95 18.79
N ASP A 3 -12.57 2.08 19.73
CA ASP A 3 -13.58 1.05 19.53
C ASP A 3 -14.97 1.70 19.49
N LEU A 4 -15.66 1.63 18.35
CA LEU A 4 -17.00 2.19 18.20
C LEU A 4 -18.01 1.54 19.15
N LEU A 5 -17.82 0.26 19.50
CA LEU A 5 -18.70 -0.43 20.44
C LEU A 5 -18.48 0.09 21.87
N ASP A 6 -17.24 0.40 22.25
CA ASP A 6 -16.93 1.08 23.51
C ASP A 6 -17.55 2.48 23.57
N ILE A 7 -17.39 3.28 22.50
CA ILE A 7 -18.02 4.61 22.42
C ILE A 7 -19.55 4.49 22.55
N ALA A 8 -20.17 3.54 21.85
CA ALA A 8 -21.60 3.32 21.90
C ALA A 8 -22.07 2.92 23.30
N ALA A 9 -21.38 1.97 23.95
CA ALA A 9 -21.70 1.55 25.31
C ALA A 9 -21.57 2.69 26.34
N ARG A 10 -20.52 3.52 26.19
CA ARG A 10 -20.32 4.71 27.04
C ARG A 10 -21.41 5.76 26.80
N LEU A 11 -21.85 5.95 25.55
CA LEU A 11 -22.92 6.88 25.20
C LEU A 11 -24.25 6.44 25.80
N ASP A 12 -24.57 5.15 25.72
CA ASP A 12 -25.78 4.58 26.30
C ASP A 12 -25.79 4.72 27.83
N ALA A 13 -24.65 4.48 28.49
CA ALA A 13 -24.51 4.70 29.93
C ALA A 13 -24.73 6.17 30.32
N CYS A 14 -24.08 7.10 29.61
CA CYS A 14 -24.27 8.53 29.80
C CYS A 14 -25.73 8.98 29.57
N TRP A 15 -26.40 8.43 28.55
CA TRP A 15 -27.81 8.71 28.32
C TRP A 15 -28.67 8.22 29.49
N LEU A 16 -28.49 6.96 29.91
CA LEU A 16 -29.23 6.35 31.02
C LEU A 16 -29.07 7.16 32.31
N ASP A 17 -27.87 7.64 32.62
CA ASP A 17 -27.63 8.46 33.81
C ASP A 17 -28.34 9.83 33.77
N ILE A 18 -28.52 10.42 32.58
CA ILE A 18 -29.31 11.65 32.39
C ILE A 18 -30.80 11.39 32.65
N VAL A 19 -31.34 10.25 32.21
CA VAL A 19 -32.78 9.94 32.33
C VAL A 19 -33.16 9.31 33.68
N ALA A 20 -32.24 8.62 34.37
CA ALA A 20 -32.52 7.92 35.64
C ALA A 20 -32.52 8.85 36.86
N SER A 21 -31.65 9.86 36.92
CA SER A 21 -31.68 10.97 37.90
C SER A 21 -31.91 10.55 39.38
N ASP A 22 -31.06 9.68 39.92
CA ASP A 22 -31.12 9.21 41.32
C ASP A 22 -30.14 9.93 42.28
N GLY A 23 -29.34 10.90 41.81
CA GLY A 23 -28.59 11.81 42.69
C GLY A 23 -27.07 11.91 42.47
N GLU A 24 -26.47 11.05 41.65
CA GLU A 24 -25.10 11.23 41.15
C GLU A 24 -25.14 11.38 39.62
N THR A 25 -25.53 12.57 39.15
CA THR A 25 -25.58 12.86 37.71
C THR A 25 -24.16 13.00 37.17
N PRO A 26 -23.74 12.24 36.13
CA PRO A 26 -22.56 12.61 35.37
C PRO A 26 -22.77 14.03 34.87
N THR A 27 -21.74 14.85 35.04
CA THR A 27 -21.81 16.25 34.63
C THR A 27 -22.17 16.30 33.14
N LEU A 28 -23.11 17.16 32.74
CA LEU A 28 -23.46 17.38 31.33
C LEU A 28 -22.23 17.62 30.45
N SER A 29 -21.13 18.14 31.02
CA SER A 29 -19.82 18.26 30.38
C SER A 29 -19.17 16.92 30.02
N HIS A 30 -19.27 15.89 30.85
CA HIS A 30 -18.76 14.55 30.56
C HIS A 30 -19.47 13.93 29.36
N CYS A 31 -20.81 13.99 29.37
CA CYS A 31 -21.65 13.54 28.27
C CYS A 31 -21.42 14.35 26.98
N GLY A 32 -21.24 15.67 27.08
CA GLY A 32 -20.90 16.54 25.94
C GLY A 32 -19.55 16.19 25.30
N ASN A 33 -18.53 15.87 26.12
CA ASN A 33 -17.24 15.44 25.62
C ASN A 33 -17.34 14.09 24.90
N LEU A 34 -18.11 13.15 25.45
CA LEU A 34 -18.31 11.83 24.85
C LEU A 34 -19.08 11.90 23.52
N MET A 35 -20.12 12.74 23.42
CA MET A 35 -20.79 12.99 22.13
C MET A 35 -19.85 13.63 21.10
N SER A 36 -18.92 14.50 21.54
CA SER A 36 -17.90 15.06 20.65
C SER A 36 -16.91 14.00 20.15
N GLU A 37 -16.47 13.11 21.05
CA GLU A 37 -15.62 11.96 20.71
C GLU A 37 -16.32 11.04 19.71
N ALA A 38 -17.58 10.70 19.96
CA ALA A 38 -18.39 9.86 19.07
C ALA A 38 -18.63 10.49 17.71
N SER A 39 -18.98 11.78 17.67
CA SER A 39 -19.17 12.51 16.42
C SER A 39 -17.88 12.54 15.60
N ARG A 40 -16.72 12.69 16.25
CA ARG A 40 -15.42 12.63 15.59
C ARG A 40 -15.14 11.23 15.02
N ALA A 41 -15.33 10.19 15.83
CA ALA A 41 -15.11 8.80 15.40
C ALA A 41 -16.02 8.43 14.21
N LEU A 42 -17.31 8.80 14.27
CA LEU A 42 -18.27 8.58 13.19
C LEU A 42 -17.89 9.35 11.93
N ARG A 43 -17.44 10.61 12.04
CA ARG A 43 -16.97 11.38 10.87
C ARG A 43 -15.74 10.76 10.23
N GLU A 44 -14.81 10.25 11.03
CA GLU A 44 -13.60 9.61 10.53
C GLU A 44 -13.88 8.32 9.76
N LEU A 45 -14.94 7.58 10.13
CA LEU A 45 -15.29 6.30 9.53
C LEU A 45 -16.36 6.39 8.42
N ALA A 46 -17.37 7.22 8.62
CA ALA A 46 -18.58 7.22 7.78
C ALA A 46 -18.60 8.34 6.72
N VAL A 47 -17.70 9.33 6.80
CA VAL A 47 -17.67 10.42 5.81
C VAL A 47 -16.57 10.14 4.79
N PRO A 48 -16.93 9.87 3.52
CA PRO A 48 -15.98 9.79 2.44
C PRO A 48 -15.05 10.99 2.37
N LYS A 49 -13.77 10.72 2.17
CA LYS A 49 -12.72 11.72 2.00
C LYS A 49 -12.24 11.73 0.54
N PRO A 50 -11.69 12.85 0.04
CA PRO A 50 -11.08 12.87 -1.28
C PRO A 50 -9.97 11.81 -1.40
N ILE A 51 -9.89 11.12 -2.54
CA ILE A 51 -8.90 10.05 -2.74
C ILE A 51 -7.45 10.50 -2.51
N GLY A 52 -7.12 11.76 -2.81
CA GLY A 52 -5.79 12.33 -2.59
C GLY A 52 -5.37 12.40 -1.12
N ALA A 53 -6.31 12.26 -0.19
CA ALA A 53 -6.05 12.19 1.25
C ALA A 53 -6.02 10.75 1.78
N ALA A 54 -6.11 9.74 0.91
CA ALA A 54 -6.00 8.34 1.31
C ALA A 54 -4.59 8.04 1.83
N PRO A 55 -4.45 7.11 2.81
CA PRO A 55 -3.16 6.67 3.30
C PRO A 55 -2.22 6.25 2.16
N ASP A 56 -0.93 6.54 2.34
CA ASP A 56 0.14 6.19 1.42
C ASP A 56 0.93 4.97 1.96
N ASP A 57 0.19 3.94 2.37
CA ASP A 57 0.73 2.68 2.88
C ASP A 57 0.09 1.46 2.17
N ASP A 58 0.37 0.26 2.67
CA ASP A 58 -0.01 -1.03 2.07
C ASP A 58 -1.41 -1.52 2.46
N ARG A 59 -2.21 -0.67 3.11
CA ARG A 59 -3.54 -1.05 3.57
C ARG A 59 -4.55 -1.03 2.42
N TRP A 60 -5.62 -1.80 2.60
CA TRP A 60 -6.81 -1.70 1.79
C TRP A 60 -7.72 -0.56 2.26
N ILE A 61 -8.43 0.06 1.32
CA ILE A 61 -9.46 1.06 1.58
C ILE A 61 -10.73 0.74 0.80
N LEU A 62 -11.84 1.36 1.19
CA LEU A 62 -13.04 1.38 0.36
C LEU A 62 -12.95 2.60 -0.57
N GLY A 63 -12.71 2.39 -1.87
CA GLY A 63 -12.62 3.43 -2.88
C GLY A 63 -13.92 3.58 -3.67
N TYR A 64 -14.34 4.82 -3.93
CA TYR A 64 -15.50 5.10 -4.79
C TYR A 64 -15.06 5.39 -6.22
N ASP A 65 -15.27 4.43 -7.12
CA ASP A 65 -15.05 4.56 -8.55
C ASP A 65 -16.40 4.76 -9.28
N PRO A 66 -16.73 5.99 -9.73
CA PRO A 66 -17.99 6.25 -10.43
C PRO A 66 -18.06 5.60 -11.82
N ALA A 67 -16.93 5.14 -12.36
CA ALA A 67 -16.85 4.46 -13.65
C ALA A 67 -16.86 2.93 -13.53
N ALA A 68 -16.95 2.38 -12.32
CA ALA A 68 -17.06 0.94 -12.10
C ALA A 68 -18.23 0.36 -12.90
N THR A 69 -17.94 -0.55 -13.83
CA THR A 69 -18.94 -1.15 -14.73
C THR A 69 -19.51 -2.47 -14.20
N VAL A 70 -18.88 -3.03 -13.17
CA VAL A 70 -19.28 -4.29 -12.54
C VAL A 70 -19.44 -4.07 -11.04
N GLY A 71 -20.63 -4.36 -10.51
CA GLY A 71 -20.92 -4.27 -9.09
C GLY A 71 -21.18 -2.86 -8.56
N PRO A 72 -21.17 -2.67 -7.23
CA PRO A 72 -21.33 -1.36 -6.62
C PRO A 72 -20.11 -0.46 -6.91
N PRO A 73 -20.28 0.87 -6.95
CA PRO A 73 -19.20 1.80 -7.22
C PRO A 73 -18.18 1.92 -6.07
N TRP A 74 -18.49 1.34 -4.91
CA TRP A 74 -17.57 1.22 -3.79
C TRP A 74 -16.85 -0.12 -3.85
N LEU A 75 -15.55 -0.07 -4.07
CA LEU A 75 -14.69 -1.21 -4.29
C LEU A 75 -13.61 -1.27 -3.22
N LEU A 76 -13.22 -2.48 -2.87
CA LEU A 76 -12.02 -2.70 -2.07
C LEU A 76 -10.81 -2.42 -2.97
N VAL A 77 -9.99 -1.43 -2.61
CA VAL A 77 -8.83 -1.04 -3.42
C VAL A 77 -7.58 -0.83 -2.58
N ALA A 78 -6.42 -1.07 -3.18
CA ALA A 78 -5.10 -0.80 -2.62
C ALA A 78 -4.26 0.00 -3.61
N ARG A 79 -3.28 0.76 -3.09
CA ARG A 79 -2.37 1.55 -3.91
C ARG A 79 -1.27 0.67 -4.49
N CYS A 80 -0.91 0.93 -5.74
CA CYS A 80 0.26 0.38 -6.42
C CYS A 80 1.07 1.49 -7.11
N ASP A 81 2.16 1.13 -7.82
CA ASP A 81 2.96 2.12 -8.57
C ASP A 81 2.21 2.80 -9.72
N GLY A 82 1.17 2.13 -10.24
CA GLY A 82 0.37 2.62 -11.36
C GLY A 82 -0.87 3.41 -10.94
N GLY A 83 -1.20 3.46 -9.64
CA GLY A 83 -2.47 4.04 -9.17
C GLY A 83 -3.15 3.13 -8.15
N TRP A 84 -4.45 2.89 -8.32
CA TRP A 84 -5.26 2.05 -7.43
C TRP A 84 -5.70 0.79 -8.16
N HIS A 85 -5.71 -0.34 -7.47
CA HIS A 85 -6.19 -1.61 -8.01
C HIS A 85 -7.16 -2.28 -7.04
N ASP A 86 -8.09 -3.07 -7.57
CA ASP A 86 -8.99 -3.90 -6.79
C ASP A 86 -8.34 -5.23 -6.35
N GLU A 87 -9.12 -6.08 -5.68
CA GLU A 87 -8.70 -7.41 -5.21
C GLU A 87 -8.29 -8.38 -6.32
N ALA A 88 -8.73 -8.14 -7.56
CA ALA A 88 -8.41 -8.94 -8.73
C ALA A 88 -7.28 -8.32 -9.57
N PHE A 89 -6.60 -7.29 -9.04
CA PHE A 89 -5.56 -6.52 -9.72
C PHE A 89 -6.04 -5.79 -10.98
N TYR A 90 -7.33 -5.45 -11.07
CA TYR A 90 -7.83 -4.55 -12.11
C TYR A 90 -7.63 -3.09 -11.70
N ASP A 91 -7.28 -2.25 -12.67
CA ASP A 91 -7.15 -0.81 -12.49
C ASP A 91 -8.47 -0.20 -11.97
N ALA A 92 -8.37 0.60 -10.92
CA ALA A 92 -9.47 1.37 -10.35
C ALA A 92 -9.12 2.86 -10.38
N ASN A 93 -10.13 3.71 -10.59
CA ASN A 93 -9.99 5.17 -10.61
C ASN A 93 -10.85 5.83 -9.52
N PRO A 94 -10.63 5.51 -8.24
CA PRO A 94 -11.46 6.03 -7.17
C PRO A 94 -11.30 7.56 -7.04
N THR A 95 -12.40 8.25 -6.78
CA THR A 95 -12.44 9.70 -6.55
C THR A 95 -12.59 10.07 -5.08
N MET A 96 -13.12 9.14 -4.28
CA MET A 96 -13.26 9.25 -2.82
C MET A 96 -12.83 7.95 -2.16
N TRP A 97 -12.58 8.00 -0.85
CA TRP A 97 -12.32 6.81 -0.04
C TRP A 97 -12.95 6.89 1.34
N ALA A 98 -13.11 5.72 1.95
CA ALA A 98 -13.43 5.55 3.36
C ALA A 98 -12.56 4.43 3.96
N PRO A 99 -12.25 4.49 5.27
CA PRO A 99 -11.58 3.37 5.94
C PRO A 99 -12.48 2.14 5.94
N LEU A 100 -11.86 0.96 5.88
CA LEU A 100 -12.58 -0.30 6.04
C LEU A 100 -12.95 -0.52 7.52
N PRO A 101 -14.13 -1.09 7.81
CA PRO A 101 -14.41 -1.58 9.15
C PRO A 101 -13.52 -2.78 9.47
N ASP A 102 -13.29 -3.03 10.76
CA ASP A 102 -12.62 -4.24 11.19
C ASP A 102 -13.55 -5.47 11.10
N PRO A 103 -13.02 -6.67 10.80
CA PRO A 103 -11.61 -6.95 10.50
C PRO A 103 -11.21 -6.53 9.09
N GLN A 104 -10.00 -5.98 8.96
CA GLN A 104 -9.44 -5.60 7.67
C GLN A 104 -8.70 -6.78 7.02
N PRO A 105 -8.66 -6.85 5.68
CA PRO A 105 -7.83 -7.83 4.97
C PRO A 105 -6.35 -7.66 5.29
N GLU A 106 -5.55 -8.69 5.01
CA GLU A 106 -4.09 -8.56 5.11
C GLU A 106 -3.57 -7.44 4.20
N PRO A 107 -2.61 -6.62 4.67
CA PRO A 107 -1.97 -5.61 3.83
C PRO A 107 -1.35 -6.23 2.58
N THR A 108 -1.36 -5.50 1.48
CA THR A 108 -0.81 -5.98 0.20
C THR A 108 0.70 -6.15 0.22
N GLY A 109 1.37 -5.55 1.21
CA GLY A 109 2.81 -5.36 1.22
C GLY A 109 3.29 -4.28 0.25
N TRP A 110 2.43 -3.77 -0.65
CA TRP A 110 2.78 -2.76 -1.63
C TRP A 110 2.85 -1.39 -0.98
N ARG A 111 4.07 -0.92 -0.75
CA ARG A 111 4.36 0.42 -0.24
C ARG A 111 5.01 1.25 -1.33
N LYS A 112 5.04 2.56 -1.13
CA LYS A 112 5.84 3.45 -1.97
C LYS A 112 7.27 2.91 -2.08
N ALA A 113 7.82 2.93 -3.29
CA ALA A 113 9.17 2.46 -3.54
C ALA A 113 10.18 3.35 -2.79
N GLU A 114 11.19 2.74 -2.19
CA GLU A 114 12.25 3.41 -1.44
C GLU A 114 13.61 2.81 -1.77
N GLY A 115 14.68 3.56 -1.51
CA GLY A 115 16.05 3.11 -1.72
C GLY A 115 16.56 3.41 -3.13
N THR A 116 17.06 2.39 -3.82
CA THR A 116 17.75 2.55 -5.12
C THR A 116 17.34 1.47 -6.10
N ILE A 117 17.30 1.80 -7.39
CA ILE A 117 17.21 0.81 -8.46
C ILE A 117 18.63 0.32 -8.74
N GLN A 118 18.87 -0.98 -8.56
CA GLN A 118 20.16 -1.60 -8.81
C GLN A 118 20.17 -2.33 -10.14
N ILE A 119 21.26 -2.18 -10.89
CA ILE A 119 21.59 -3.02 -12.03
C ILE A 119 22.69 -3.97 -11.58
N ILE A 120 22.40 -5.26 -11.56
CA ILE A 120 23.36 -6.32 -11.18
C ILE A 120 23.55 -7.30 -12.33
N LYS A 121 24.74 -7.91 -12.41
CA LYS A 121 24.96 -9.04 -13.32
C LYS A 121 24.23 -10.27 -12.80
N ALA A 122 23.59 -11.02 -13.68
CA ALA A 122 22.82 -12.20 -13.31
C ALA A 122 22.89 -13.27 -14.40
N TRP A 123 22.72 -14.53 -14.01
CA TRP A 123 22.61 -15.65 -14.94
C TRP A 123 21.73 -16.74 -14.33
N SER A 124 20.95 -17.41 -15.16
CA SER A 124 20.20 -18.60 -14.78
C SER A 124 20.33 -19.67 -15.87
N LYS A 125 20.45 -20.93 -15.47
CA LYS A 125 20.43 -22.07 -16.39
C LYS A 125 19.10 -22.18 -17.12
N ASP A 126 18.01 -21.84 -16.44
CA ASP A 126 16.65 -21.92 -16.97
C ASP A 126 16.32 -20.70 -17.85
N ILE A 127 17.11 -19.62 -17.73
CA ILE A 127 16.98 -18.39 -18.51
C ILE A 127 18.34 -18.03 -19.14
N PRO A 128 18.79 -18.76 -20.19
CA PRO A 128 20.16 -18.63 -20.71
C PRO A 128 20.50 -17.27 -21.33
N TRP A 129 19.48 -16.47 -21.64
CA TRP A 129 19.63 -15.12 -22.17
C TRP A 129 19.76 -14.05 -21.08
N LEU A 130 19.52 -14.40 -19.81
CA LEU A 130 19.65 -13.48 -18.68
C LEU A 130 21.13 -13.12 -18.49
N THR A 131 21.41 -11.81 -18.48
CA THR A 131 22.75 -11.28 -18.21
C THR A 131 22.77 -10.26 -17.08
N HIS A 132 21.65 -9.57 -16.87
CA HIS A 132 21.50 -8.55 -15.83
C HIS A 132 20.09 -8.57 -15.25
N LEU A 133 19.97 -8.21 -13.97
CA LEU A 133 18.71 -7.90 -13.32
C LEU A 133 18.65 -6.42 -12.96
N VAL A 134 17.44 -5.87 -13.03
CA VAL A 134 17.11 -4.54 -12.54
C VAL A 134 16.11 -4.72 -11.40
N GLU A 135 16.50 -4.35 -10.19
CA GLU A 135 15.68 -4.55 -8.99
C GLU A 135 15.66 -3.30 -8.12
N VAL A 136 14.64 -3.17 -7.27
CA VAL A 136 14.61 -2.13 -6.24
C VAL A 136 15.18 -2.71 -4.95
N VAL A 137 16.21 -2.07 -4.42
CA VAL A 137 16.81 -2.41 -3.13
C VAL A 137 16.47 -1.33 -2.12
N LYS A 138 15.86 -1.76 -1.02
CA LYS A 138 15.42 -0.90 0.09
C LYS A 138 16.62 -0.33 0.86
N PRO A 139 16.44 0.74 1.66
CA PRO A 139 17.52 1.32 2.46
C PRO A 139 18.20 0.34 3.44
N ASP A 140 17.50 -0.71 3.86
CA ASP A 140 18.03 -1.78 4.72
C ASP A 140 18.84 -2.84 3.96
N GLY A 141 18.95 -2.73 2.63
CA GLY A 141 19.67 -3.65 1.75
C GLY A 141 18.84 -4.85 1.28
N SER A 142 17.58 -4.99 1.71
CA SER A 142 16.70 -6.05 1.21
C SER A 142 16.11 -5.72 -0.16
N VAL A 143 15.84 -6.75 -0.96
CA VAL A 143 15.15 -6.61 -2.25
C VAL A 143 13.66 -6.36 -2.02
N ASP A 144 13.10 -5.43 -2.78
CA ASP A 144 11.67 -5.14 -2.76
C ASP A 144 10.88 -6.16 -3.59
N ASN A 145 10.54 -7.28 -2.95
CA ASN A 145 9.86 -8.41 -3.59
C ASN A 145 8.48 -8.09 -4.20
N ASN A 146 7.86 -6.96 -3.85
CA ASN A 146 6.60 -6.56 -4.49
C ASN A 146 6.82 -6.07 -5.93
N ARG A 147 8.04 -5.63 -6.25
CA ARG A 147 8.44 -5.16 -7.57
C ARG A 147 9.38 -6.20 -8.16
N GLU A 148 8.79 -7.19 -8.84
CA GLU A 148 9.55 -8.28 -9.46
C GLU A 148 10.75 -7.75 -10.25
N PRO A 149 11.97 -8.29 -10.04
CA PRO A 149 13.14 -7.88 -10.78
C PRO A 149 12.93 -7.98 -12.30
N ASP A 150 13.28 -6.94 -13.03
CA ASP A 150 13.23 -6.95 -14.49
C ASP A 150 14.51 -7.59 -15.06
N MET A 151 14.35 -8.41 -16.09
CA MET A 151 15.42 -9.22 -16.68
C MET A 151 15.92 -8.60 -17.97
N ALA A 152 17.24 -8.52 -18.12
CA ALA A 152 17.88 -7.90 -19.29
C ALA A 152 18.94 -8.80 -19.94
N THR A 153 19.03 -8.70 -21.27
CA THR A 153 19.95 -9.47 -22.13
C THR A 153 21.28 -8.76 -22.40
N SER A 154 21.37 -7.46 -22.05
CA SER A 154 22.61 -6.67 -22.10
C SER A 154 22.60 -5.56 -21.05
N ILE A 155 23.76 -4.95 -20.81
CA ILE A 155 23.88 -3.81 -19.90
C ILE A 155 23.13 -2.57 -20.42
N GLU A 156 23.12 -2.33 -21.73
CA GLU A 156 22.36 -1.22 -22.34
C GLU A 156 20.85 -1.41 -22.17
N ASP A 157 20.35 -2.64 -22.30
CA ASP A 157 18.93 -2.95 -22.04
C ASP A 157 18.59 -2.74 -20.56
N ALA A 158 19.46 -3.20 -19.65
CA ALA A 158 19.29 -3.00 -18.22
C ALA A 158 19.24 -1.52 -17.84
N ARG A 159 20.16 -0.69 -18.38
CA ARG A 159 20.17 0.76 -18.17
C ARG A 159 18.90 1.43 -18.66
N ARG A 160 18.40 1.03 -19.83
CA ARG A 160 17.15 1.56 -20.39
C ARG A 160 15.95 1.24 -19.49
N ARG A 161 15.86 0.01 -19.00
CA ARG A 161 14.80 -0.44 -18.07
C ARG A 161 14.89 0.28 -16.73
N ALA A 162 16.08 0.35 -16.15
CA ALA A 162 16.34 1.08 -14.91
C ALA A 162 16.01 2.57 -15.02
N ALA A 163 16.32 3.21 -16.16
CA ALA A 163 15.94 4.60 -16.41
C ALA A 163 14.42 4.79 -16.47
N ALA A 164 13.68 3.86 -17.09
CA ALA A 164 12.22 3.90 -17.11
C ALA A 164 11.64 3.75 -15.69
N TRP A 165 12.20 2.85 -14.88
CA TRP A 165 11.83 2.71 -13.48
C TRP A 165 12.20 3.94 -12.65
N ALA A 166 13.35 4.57 -12.89
CA ALA A 166 13.79 5.75 -12.17
C ALA A 166 12.80 6.91 -12.34
N VAL A 167 12.29 7.10 -13.55
CA VAL A 167 11.24 8.09 -13.83
C VAL A 167 9.94 7.70 -13.13
N LYS A 168 9.50 6.44 -13.25
CA LYS A 168 8.24 5.96 -12.67
C LYS A 168 8.22 6.06 -11.13
N LEU A 169 9.30 5.64 -10.49
CA LEU A 169 9.40 5.49 -9.05
C LEU A 169 10.08 6.68 -8.35
N SER A 170 10.64 7.61 -9.12
CA SER A 170 11.45 8.73 -8.60
C SER A 170 12.61 8.24 -7.71
N LEU A 171 13.25 7.13 -8.09
CA LEU A 171 14.38 6.54 -7.39
C LEU A 171 15.68 6.69 -8.19
N PRO A 172 16.84 6.85 -7.52
CA PRO A 172 18.14 6.85 -8.19
C PRO A 172 18.50 5.45 -8.70
N VAL A 173 19.31 5.42 -9.78
CA VAL A 173 19.86 4.19 -10.36
C VAL A 173 21.32 4.03 -9.92
N VAL A 174 21.70 2.81 -9.53
CA VAL A 174 23.07 2.44 -9.18
C VAL A 174 23.46 1.18 -9.96
N GLU A 175 24.61 1.21 -10.62
CA GLU A 175 25.22 0.00 -11.18
C GLU A 175 26.11 -0.63 -10.12
N VAL A 176 25.84 -1.89 -9.79
CA VAL A 176 26.59 -2.62 -8.78
C VAL A 176 27.39 -3.72 -9.45
N ASP A 177 28.70 -3.67 -9.27
CA ASP A 177 29.56 -4.79 -9.64
C ASP A 177 29.49 -5.82 -8.52
N ASP A 178 28.50 -6.72 -8.62
CA ASP A 178 28.31 -7.76 -7.61
C ASP A 178 29.50 -8.73 -7.66
N LYS A 179 30.32 -8.65 -6.61
CA LYS A 179 31.52 -9.48 -6.43
C LYS A 179 31.18 -10.95 -6.15
N ASN A 180 29.91 -11.26 -5.83
CA ASN A 180 29.43 -12.62 -5.63
C ASN A 180 28.98 -13.29 -6.94
N VAL A 181 28.91 -12.55 -8.05
CA VAL A 181 28.77 -13.12 -9.38
C VAL A 181 30.13 -13.65 -9.80
N VAL A 182 30.38 -14.93 -9.50
CA VAL A 182 31.55 -15.63 -10.02
C VAL A 182 31.53 -15.49 -11.55
N PRO A 183 32.59 -14.99 -12.20
CA PRO A 183 32.65 -14.92 -13.65
C PRO A 183 32.66 -16.35 -14.20
N PHE A 184 31.48 -16.91 -14.50
CA PHE A 184 31.40 -18.23 -15.07
C PHE A 184 31.80 -18.12 -16.55
N GLN A 185 32.94 -18.72 -16.88
CA GLN A 185 33.37 -18.90 -18.27
C GLN A 185 32.23 -19.53 -19.06
N ARG A 186 31.71 -18.80 -20.05
CA ARG A 186 30.85 -19.38 -21.08
C ARG A 186 31.64 -20.56 -21.64
N LYS A 187 31.18 -21.80 -21.45
CA LYS A 187 31.70 -22.93 -22.23
C LYS A 187 31.40 -22.58 -23.68
N GLU A 188 32.44 -22.26 -24.45
CA GLU A 188 32.30 -22.19 -25.89
C GLU A 188 31.66 -23.50 -26.37
N PRO A 189 30.72 -23.44 -27.33
CA PRO A 189 30.13 -24.65 -27.87
C PRO A 189 31.27 -25.52 -28.41
N THR A 190 31.41 -26.72 -27.85
CA THR A 190 32.35 -27.72 -28.38
C THR A 190 31.97 -28.01 -29.83
N PRO A 191 32.90 -27.90 -30.80
CA PRO A 191 32.64 -28.18 -32.20
C PRO A 191 32.22 -29.63 -32.46
#